data_AF-A0A7X0G9A6-F1
#
_entry.id   AF-A0A7X0G9A6-F1
#
_cell.length_a   1.000
_cell.length_b   1.000
_cell.length_c   1.000
_cell.angle_alpha   90.00
_cell.angle_beta   90.00
_cell.angle_gamma   90.00
#
_symmetry.space_group_name_H-M   'P 1'
#
loop_
_entity.id
_entity.type
_entity.pdbx_description
1 polymer ?
#
loop_
_entity_poly.entity_id
_entity_poly.type
_entity_poly.pdbx_seq_one_letter_code
_entity_poly.pdbx_strand_id
1 'polypeptide(L)'
;MKNQSTTTPEVDAPVVKVDDGATRLFAPTARQWGSMILLSTAVCAVAILAGTHKIPLGNAAIVLMPVLWAVLIGAVIGVQKVRPMSGQSRAVASVLLNVSIVMFLAALGTQVGPSLAKLTSLGPAILLQEVGHIFGTVIIALPVGVALGMGRTAIGATWAIDRESYLAYALQRFGVKSPVYRGVFSVWLLGSVFGAVFISLLAGLLGGMGIFDPRALALGLGLGSGSMMLGGVAALSIIYPGQAPEIMALAAVSNLVTNLVGFYAGAFLSLPMSLRLYKFWSRLFRRDDEGNRLDRDGNAVAAKLRRPQNRSKVDVSAVLQDPEVRTKPSTWIIAFVASIATGVVLNALGTKSISVNDVIGVVILGLLTALAFVLAKYVPAVPSSVWVLALATLATAPILPFSGMIVSFTHNLDALYVGLGSIALLGMNVGRDVNALKSLNWRTVIVAIITFSSSFVAAAALAQFVIHV
;
A
#
# COMPACT_ATOMS: atom_id res chain seq x y z
N MET A 1 38.93 -55.99 -30.35
CA MET A 1 37.49 -56.26 -30.15
C MET A 1 36.76 -54.93 -30.14
N LYS A 2 35.66 -54.81 -30.90
CA LYS A 2 34.96 -53.56 -31.26
C LYS A 2 34.37 -52.84 -30.04
N ASN A 3 34.60 -51.52 -29.97
CA ASN A 3 33.81 -50.57 -29.17
C ASN A 3 32.37 -50.54 -29.71
N GLN A 4 31.38 -50.82 -28.86
CA GLN A 4 29.98 -50.52 -29.12
C GLN A 4 29.54 -49.40 -28.17
N SER A 5 29.35 -48.22 -28.74
CA SER A 5 28.63 -47.11 -28.14
C SER A 5 27.14 -47.42 -28.10
N THR A 6 26.55 -47.47 -26.92
CA THR A 6 25.09 -47.52 -26.75
C THR A 6 24.51 -46.13 -27.01
N THR A 7 24.05 -45.91 -28.23
CA THR A 7 23.17 -44.79 -28.62
C THR A 7 21.74 -45.12 -28.22
N THR A 8 21.20 -44.43 -27.21
CA THR A 8 19.76 -44.35 -26.96
C THR A 8 19.09 -43.56 -28.09
N PRO A 9 17.93 -43.99 -28.62
CA PRO A 9 17.20 -43.21 -29.62
C PRO A 9 16.58 -42.00 -28.91
N GLU A 10 17.08 -40.81 -29.27
CA GLU A 10 16.47 -39.52 -28.97
C GLU A 10 15.10 -39.51 -29.65
N VAL A 11 14.03 -39.58 -28.84
CA VAL A 11 12.68 -39.31 -29.33
C VAL A 11 12.61 -37.80 -29.56
N ASP A 12 12.69 -37.40 -30.83
CA ASP A 12 12.41 -36.05 -31.31
C ASP A 12 10.98 -35.65 -30.92
N ALA A 13 10.81 -35.22 -29.67
CA ALA A 13 9.70 -34.36 -29.31
C ALA A 13 9.93 -33.03 -30.05
N PRO A 14 8.92 -32.44 -30.72
CA PRO A 14 9.08 -31.14 -31.31
C PRO A 14 9.49 -30.20 -30.17
N VAL A 15 10.73 -29.70 -30.25
CA VAL A 15 11.18 -28.57 -29.47
C VAL A 15 10.24 -27.44 -29.86
N VAL A 16 9.16 -27.28 -29.08
CA VAL A 16 8.40 -26.05 -29.04
C VAL A 16 9.45 -25.03 -28.66
N LYS A 17 9.91 -24.26 -29.65
CA LYS A 17 10.68 -23.05 -29.41
C LYS A 17 9.88 -22.29 -28.37
N VAL A 18 10.35 -22.32 -27.13
CA VAL A 18 10.02 -21.29 -26.17
C VAL A 18 10.57 -20.05 -26.84
N ASP A 19 9.66 -19.24 -27.40
CA ASP A 19 9.99 -17.94 -27.93
C ASP A 19 10.69 -17.22 -26.77
N ASP A 20 12.02 -17.12 -26.84
CA ASP A 20 12.82 -16.40 -25.87
C ASP A 20 12.24 -14.99 -25.86
N GLY A 21 11.45 -14.72 -24.82
CA GLY A 21 10.57 -13.56 -24.72
C GLY A 21 11.36 -12.27 -24.69
N ALA A 22 11.85 -11.85 -25.86
CA ALA A 22 12.33 -10.52 -26.10
C ALA A 22 11.11 -9.62 -25.89
N THR A 23 10.99 -9.05 -24.69
CA THR A 23 10.02 -8.01 -24.38
C THR A 23 10.16 -6.95 -25.46
N ARG A 24 9.19 -6.89 -26.38
CA ARG A 24 9.20 -5.91 -27.47
C ARG A 24 9.03 -4.53 -26.83
N LEU A 25 10.16 -3.87 -26.58
CA LEU A 25 10.21 -2.50 -26.11
C LEU A 25 9.51 -1.63 -27.15
N PHE A 26 8.47 -0.90 -26.74
CA PHE A 26 7.76 0.02 -27.62
C PHE A 26 7.94 1.47 -27.16
N ALA A 27 7.88 2.39 -28.12
CA ALA A 27 7.84 3.82 -27.84
C ALA A 27 6.36 4.25 -27.81
N PRO A 28 5.83 4.75 -26.67
CA PRO A 28 4.44 5.14 -26.61
C PRO A 28 4.17 6.37 -27.46
N THR A 29 3.01 6.38 -28.12
CA THR A 29 2.55 7.52 -28.93
C THR A 29 1.96 8.62 -28.05
N ALA A 30 1.90 9.85 -28.55
CA ALA A 30 1.26 10.97 -27.85
C ALA A 30 -0.20 10.66 -27.48
N ARG A 31 -0.92 9.92 -28.33
CA ARG A 31 -2.28 9.46 -28.06
C ARG A 31 -2.35 8.52 -26.85
N GLN A 32 -1.40 7.60 -26.70
CA GLN A 32 -1.35 6.68 -25.57
C GLN A 32 -1.09 7.42 -24.25
N TRP A 33 -0.11 8.33 -24.23
CA TRP A 33 0.13 9.21 -23.09
C TRP A 33 -1.10 10.04 -22.75
N GLY A 34 -1.61 10.81 -23.72
CA GLY A 34 -2.78 11.67 -23.53
C GLY A 34 -3.99 10.90 -23.03
N SER A 35 -4.26 9.71 -23.57
CA SER A 35 -5.39 8.88 -23.14
C SER A 35 -5.28 8.44 -21.68
N MET A 36 -4.09 8.02 -21.21
CA MET A 36 -3.92 7.55 -19.83
C MET A 36 -3.93 8.70 -18.83
N ILE A 37 -3.30 9.83 -19.18
CA ILE A 37 -3.32 11.04 -18.36
C ILE A 37 -4.76 11.52 -18.20
N LEU A 38 -5.45 11.80 -19.32
CA LEU A 38 -6.82 12.30 -19.29
C LEU A 38 -7.78 11.34 -18.57
N LEU A 39 -7.68 10.04 -18.83
CA LEU A 39 -8.52 9.04 -18.19
C LEU A 39 -8.27 8.97 -16.68
N SER A 40 -7.00 8.93 -16.25
CA SER A 40 -6.67 8.91 -14.81
C SER A 40 -7.14 10.18 -14.09
N THR A 41 -6.94 11.36 -14.69
CA THR A 41 -7.39 12.64 -14.14
C THR A 41 -8.91 12.71 -14.10
N ALA A 42 -9.62 12.25 -15.14
CA ALA A 42 -11.07 12.22 -15.16
C ALA A 42 -11.66 11.29 -14.08
N VAL A 43 -11.08 10.10 -13.90
CA VAL A 43 -11.47 9.18 -12.82
C VAL A 43 -11.29 9.84 -11.45
N CYS A 44 -10.16 10.51 -11.25
CA CYS A 44 -9.88 11.22 -10.01
C CYS A 44 -10.83 12.40 -9.81
N ALA A 45 -11.16 13.14 -10.87
CA ALA A 45 -12.12 14.24 -10.80
C ALA A 45 -13.52 13.76 -10.39
N VAL A 46 -14.00 12.66 -10.99
CA VAL A 46 -15.26 12.02 -10.58
C VAL A 46 -15.20 11.57 -9.11
N ALA A 47 -14.09 10.99 -8.68
CA ALA A 47 -13.90 10.56 -7.30
C ALA A 47 -13.90 11.74 -6.30
N ILE A 48 -13.28 12.87 -6.66
CA ILE A 48 -13.31 14.11 -5.87
C ILE A 48 -14.71 14.69 -5.80
N LEU A 49 -15.43 14.72 -6.93
CA LEU A 49 -16.81 15.22 -7.00
C LEU A 49 -17.80 14.34 -6.24
N ALA A 50 -17.59 13.03 -6.21
CA ALA A 50 -18.34 12.13 -5.33
C ALA A 50 -18.10 12.46 -3.85
N GLY A 51 -16.90 12.93 -3.51
CA GLY A 51 -16.56 13.40 -2.18
C GLY A 51 -16.51 12.29 -1.14
N THR A 52 -16.57 12.69 0.13
CA THR A 52 -16.59 11.73 1.25
C THR A 52 -18.02 11.38 1.61
N HIS A 53 -18.38 10.10 1.51
CA HIS A 53 -19.66 9.59 2.01
C HIS A 53 -19.46 8.92 3.35
N LYS A 54 -20.28 9.30 4.33
CA LYS A 54 -20.34 8.67 5.65
C LYS A 54 -21.67 7.93 5.75
N ILE A 55 -21.62 6.61 5.78
CA ILE A 55 -22.79 5.76 5.94
C ILE A 55 -22.84 5.31 7.41
N PRO A 56 -23.78 5.84 8.22
CA PRO A 56 -23.91 5.43 9.61
C PRO A 56 -24.39 3.97 9.68
N LEU A 57 -23.80 3.21 10.59
CA LEU A 57 -24.08 1.80 10.88
C LEU A 57 -24.13 1.60 12.41
N GLY A 58 -25.23 2.02 13.02
CA GLY A 58 -25.36 2.07 14.47
C GLY A 58 -24.29 2.98 15.08
N ASN A 59 -23.43 2.41 15.94
CA ASN A 59 -22.32 3.12 16.59
C ASN A 59 -21.04 3.17 15.72
N ALA A 60 -21.07 2.62 14.50
CA ALA A 60 -19.98 2.65 13.54
C ALA A 60 -20.35 3.45 12.29
N ALA A 61 -19.36 3.76 11.45
CA ALA A 61 -19.59 4.40 10.15
C ALA A 61 -18.68 3.83 9.06
N ILE A 62 -19.23 3.63 7.87
CA ILE A 62 -18.42 3.43 6.65
C ILE A 62 -18.03 4.82 6.14
N VAL A 63 -16.73 5.08 6.05
CA VAL A 63 -16.20 6.34 5.50
C VAL A 63 -15.59 6.05 4.13
N LEU A 64 -16.34 6.37 3.08
CA LEU A 64 -15.91 6.23 1.70
C LEU A 64 -15.25 7.54 1.25
N MET A 65 -13.93 7.58 1.21
CA MET A 65 -13.16 8.76 0.78
C MET A 65 -12.90 8.74 -0.74
N PRO A 66 -12.58 9.88 -1.37
CA PRO A 66 -12.23 9.96 -2.80
C PRO A 66 -11.20 8.94 -3.28
N VAL A 67 -10.21 8.60 -2.44
CA VAL A 67 -9.21 7.56 -2.72
C VAL A 67 -9.85 6.22 -3.06
N LEU A 68 -10.89 5.83 -2.33
CA LEU A 68 -11.60 4.58 -2.55
C LEU A 68 -12.38 4.61 -3.88
N TRP A 69 -13.06 5.72 -4.18
CA TRP A 69 -13.75 5.88 -5.45
C TRP A 69 -12.78 5.80 -6.64
N ALA A 70 -11.62 6.45 -6.55
CA ALA A 70 -10.61 6.43 -7.61
C ALA A 70 -10.09 5.03 -7.91
N VAL A 71 -9.78 4.23 -6.88
CA VAL A 71 -9.32 2.85 -7.10
C VAL A 71 -10.43 1.94 -7.62
N LEU A 72 -11.66 2.07 -7.12
CA LEU A 72 -12.79 1.22 -7.54
C LEU A 72 -13.18 1.52 -9.00
N ILE A 73 -13.32 2.79 -9.37
CA ILE A 73 -13.62 3.20 -10.74
C ILE A 73 -12.47 2.78 -11.67
N GLY A 74 -11.22 3.03 -11.26
CA GLY A 74 -10.04 2.57 -12.00
C GLY A 74 -10.06 1.06 -12.22
N ALA A 75 -10.37 0.27 -11.18
CA ALA A 75 -10.50 -1.18 -11.27
C ALA A 75 -11.62 -1.59 -12.22
N VAL A 76 -12.80 -0.97 -12.16
CA VAL A 76 -13.90 -1.25 -13.10
C VAL A 76 -13.45 -1.01 -14.54
N ILE A 77 -12.77 0.10 -14.82
CA ILE A 77 -12.23 0.44 -16.15
C ILE A 77 -11.18 -0.57 -16.61
N GLY A 78 -10.31 -1.01 -15.70
CA GLY A 78 -9.26 -2.00 -15.99
C GLY A 78 -9.79 -3.40 -16.26
N VAL A 79 -10.86 -3.81 -15.56
CA VAL A 79 -11.40 -5.18 -15.59
C VAL A 79 -12.51 -5.39 -16.62
N GLN A 80 -13.22 -4.34 -17.00
CA GLN A 80 -14.33 -4.47 -17.95
C GLN A 80 -13.90 -5.02 -19.31
N LYS A 81 -14.80 -5.80 -19.94
CA LYS A 81 -14.55 -6.53 -21.20
C LYS A 81 -15.07 -5.81 -22.45
N VAL A 82 -15.82 -4.73 -22.30
CA VAL A 82 -16.50 -4.04 -23.41
C VAL A 82 -15.49 -3.24 -24.25
N ARG A 83 -14.53 -2.58 -23.60
CA ARG A 83 -13.43 -1.83 -24.21
C ARG A 83 -12.14 -2.09 -23.44
N PRO A 84 -11.59 -3.31 -23.50
CA PRO A 84 -10.45 -3.70 -22.67
C PRO A 84 -9.25 -2.78 -22.92
N MET A 85 -8.56 -2.41 -21.84
CA MET A 85 -7.34 -1.61 -21.96
C MET A 85 -6.25 -2.42 -22.67
N SER A 86 -5.62 -1.80 -23.68
CA SER A 86 -4.50 -2.43 -24.37
C SER A 86 -3.31 -2.61 -23.42
N GLY A 87 -2.49 -3.65 -23.64
CA GLY A 87 -1.28 -3.85 -22.84
C GLY A 87 -0.30 -2.69 -22.93
N GLN A 88 -0.23 -2.01 -24.08
CA GLN A 88 0.57 -0.79 -24.26
C GLN A 88 0.05 0.37 -23.39
N SER A 89 -1.28 0.55 -23.30
CA SER A 89 -1.88 1.56 -22.42
C SER A 89 -1.60 1.28 -20.94
N ARG A 90 -1.71 0.01 -20.51
CA ARG A 90 -1.36 -0.42 -19.14
C ARG A 90 0.13 -0.23 -18.84
N ALA A 91 1.00 -0.45 -19.82
CA ALA A 91 2.43 -0.19 -19.70
C ALA A 91 2.72 1.31 -19.47
N VAL A 92 2.06 2.20 -20.21
CA VAL A 92 2.14 3.66 -19.96
C VAL A 92 1.60 4.02 -18.58
N ALA A 93 0.46 3.44 -18.19
CA ALA A 93 -0.11 3.63 -16.85
C ALA A 93 0.85 3.20 -15.74
N SER A 94 1.61 2.11 -15.95
CA SER A 94 2.63 1.64 -15.01
C SER A 94 3.81 2.62 -14.88
N VAL A 95 4.24 3.26 -15.97
CA VAL A 95 5.28 4.31 -15.93
C VAL A 95 4.78 5.55 -15.16
N LEU A 96 3.56 6.01 -15.45
CA LEU A 96 2.94 7.12 -14.72
C LEU A 96 2.80 6.79 -13.23
N LEU A 97 2.28 5.59 -12.90
CA LEU A 97 2.09 5.11 -11.54
C LEU A 97 3.38 5.20 -10.72
N ASN A 98 4.50 4.75 -11.29
CA ASN A 98 5.80 4.77 -10.61
C ASN A 98 6.24 6.18 -10.18
N VAL A 99 5.99 7.20 -10.99
CA VAL A 99 6.33 8.60 -10.65
C VAL A 99 5.30 9.19 -9.71
N SER A 100 4.01 9.06 -10.05
CA SER A 100 2.92 9.69 -9.30
C SER A 100 2.81 9.15 -7.86
N ILE A 101 3.08 7.85 -7.62
CA ILE A 101 3.02 7.28 -6.27
C ILE A 101 4.15 7.79 -5.36
N VAL A 102 5.32 8.10 -5.93
CA VAL A 102 6.43 8.70 -5.17
C VAL A 102 6.15 10.16 -4.89
N MET A 103 5.56 10.88 -5.85
CA MET A 103 5.10 12.26 -5.65
C MET A 103 4.00 12.36 -4.59
N PHE A 104 3.11 11.36 -4.52
CA PHE A 104 2.13 11.26 -3.44
C PHE A 104 2.81 11.13 -2.07
N LEU A 105 3.84 10.30 -1.94
CA LEU A 105 4.60 10.20 -0.69
C LEU A 105 5.37 11.49 -0.36
N ALA A 106 5.81 12.25 -1.38
CA ALA A 106 6.37 13.57 -1.16
C ALA A 106 5.33 14.48 -0.49
N ALA A 107 4.08 14.49 -0.99
CA ALA A 107 3.00 15.28 -0.42
C ALA A 107 2.70 14.88 1.03
N LEU A 108 2.65 13.57 1.32
CA LEU A 108 2.51 13.07 2.70
C LEU A 108 3.68 13.54 3.58
N GLY A 109 4.91 13.43 3.09
CA GLY A 109 6.10 13.84 3.83
C GLY A 109 6.10 15.33 4.18
N THR A 110 5.63 16.20 3.27
CA THR A 110 5.51 17.66 3.52
C THR A 110 4.47 18.01 4.57
N GLN A 111 3.43 17.19 4.75
CA GLN A 111 2.46 17.37 5.84
C GLN A 111 3.02 16.93 7.19
N VAL A 112 3.97 15.98 7.18
CA VAL A 112 4.59 15.46 8.38
C VAL A 112 5.63 16.39 8.97
N GLY A 113 6.48 17.00 8.14
CA GLY A 113 7.62 17.82 8.58
C GLY A 113 7.28 18.91 9.61
N PRO A 114 6.26 19.76 9.40
CA PRO A 114 5.91 20.82 10.35
C PRO A 114 5.52 20.29 11.73
N SER A 115 5.00 19.07 11.78
CA SER A 115 4.56 18.43 13.01
C SER A 115 5.69 17.68 13.74
N LEU A 116 6.93 17.68 13.22
CA LEU A 116 8.08 17.08 13.91
C LEU A 116 8.40 17.75 15.25
N ALA A 117 8.15 19.06 15.40
CA ALA A 117 8.32 19.72 16.70
C ALA A 117 7.34 19.18 17.75
N LYS A 118 6.16 18.70 17.33
CA LYS A 118 5.23 18.01 18.22
C LYS A 118 5.71 16.61 18.58
N LEU A 119 6.51 15.97 17.72
CA LEU A 119 7.11 14.65 17.96
C LEU A 119 8.15 14.66 19.10
N THR A 120 8.92 15.75 19.25
CA THR A 120 9.93 15.84 20.32
C THR A 120 9.34 15.98 21.72
N SER A 121 8.08 16.43 21.83
CA SER A 121 7.36 16.51 23.10
C SER A 121 6.52 15.26 23.39
N LEU A 122 6.59 14.23 22.55
CA LEU A 122 5.82 13.00 22.75
C LEU A 122 6.51 12.11 23.77
N GLY A 123 5.75 11.71 24.79
CA GLY A 123 6.23 10.78 25.79
C GLY A 123 6.52 9.38 25.22
N PRO A 124 7.20 8.52 26.00
CA PRO A 124 7.57 7.16 25.58
C PRO A 124 6.39 6.32 25.05
N ALA A 125 5.15 6.63 25.46
CA ALA A 125 3.93 5.96 25.03
C ALA A 125 3.75 5.96 23.51
N ILE A 126 4.14 7.04 22.82
CA ILE A 126 3.94 7.17 21.36
C ILE A 126 5.04 6.45 20.56
N LEU A 127 6.21 6.23 21.15
CA LEU A 127 7.22 5.36 20.56
C LEU A 127 6.85 3.89 20.81
N LEU A 128 6.33 3.58 22.00
CA LEU A 128 6.00 2.20 22.37
C LEU A 128 4.75 1.68 21.65
N GLN A 129 3.77 2.54 21.35
CA GLN A 129 2.61 2.13 20.54
C GLN A 129 3.02 1.62 19.16
N GLU A 130 4.07 2.19 18.55
CA GLU A 130 4.58 1.74 17.25
C GLU A 130 5.18 0.34 17.33
N VAL A 131 5.87 0.05 18.44
CA VAL A 131 6.32 -1.32 18.76
C VAL A 131 5.13 -2.26 18.84
N GLY A 132 4.01 -1.80 19.40
CA GLY A 132 2.76 -2.54 19.47
C GLY A 132 2.18 -2.85 18.10
N HIS A 133 2.17 -1.89 17.19
CA HIS A 133 1.77 -2.12 15.80
C HIS A 133 2.63 -3.20 15.12
N ILE A 134 3.95 -3.12 15.26
CA ILE A 134 4.87 -4.12 14.69
C ILE A 134 4.68 -5.49 15.34
N PHE A 135 4.59 -5.55 16.66
CA PHE A 135 4.38 -6.78 17.41
C PHE A 135 3.06 -7.45 17.01
N GLY A 136 1.96 -6.68 17.01
CA GLY A 136 0.64 -7.17 16.65
C GLY A 136 0.60 -7.76 15.25
N THR A 137 1.13 -7.05 14.27
CA THR A 137 1.11 -7.51 12.88
C THR A 137 2.02 -8.73 12.66
N VAL A 138 3.28 -8.66 13.08
CA VAL A 138 4.26 -9.69 12.74
C VAL A 138 4.21 -10.91 13.68
N ILE A 139 4.04 -10.71 14.98
CA ILE A 139 4.12 -11.81 15.95
C ILE A 139 2.79 -12.55 16.05
N ILE A 140 1.66 -11.85 15.90
CA ILE A 140 0.32 -12.44 16.04
C ILE A 140 -0.29 -12.80 14.68
N ALA A 141 -0.28 -11.90 13.68
CA ALA A 141 -1.00 -12.16 12.43
C ALA A 141 -0.24 -13.08 11.45
N LEU A 142 1.09 -12.97 11.36
CA LEU A 142 1.91 -13.79 10.45
C LEU A 142 1.76 -15.30 10.68
N PRO A 143 1.85 -15.85 11.93
CA PRO A 143 1.65 -17.28 12.14
C PRO A 143 0.30 -17.76 11.63
N VAL A 144 -0.76 -16.96 11.80
CA VAL A 144 -2.10 -17.31 11.31
C VAL A 144 -2.13 -17.36 9.79
N GLY A 145 -1.52 -16.38 9.11
CA GLY A 145 -1.42 -16.40 7.64
C GLY A 145 -0.64 -17.61 7.10
N VAL A 146 0.44 -17.99 7.76
CA VAL A 146 1.20 -19.20 7.40
C VAL A 146 0.37 -20.46 7.65
N ALA A 147 -0.29 -20.56 8.81
CA ALA A 147 -1.14 -21.69 9.17
C ALA A 147 -2.30 -21.89 8.19
N LEU A 148 -2.91 -20.80 7.73
CA LEU A 148 -3.95 -20.80 6.69
C LEU A 148 -3.43 -21.17 5.30
N GLY A 149 -2.10 -21.23 5.10
CA GLY A 149 -1.48 -21.58 3.82
C GLY A 149 -1.64 -20.46 2.80
N MET A 150 -1.37 -19.22 3.19
CA MET A 150 -1.27 -18.08 2.28
C MET A 150 0.06 -18.05 1.50
N GLY A 151 1.03 -18.90 1.88
CA GLY A 151 2.37 -18.89 1.30
C GLY A 151 3.03 -17.53 1.50
N ARG A 152 3.85 -17.11 0.54
CA ARG A 152 4.57 -15.82 0.61
C ARG A 152 3.66 -14.57 0.60
N THR A 153 2.37 -14.71 0.28
CA THR A 153 1.42 -13.59 0.42
C THR A 153 1.16 -13.24 1.89
N ALA A 154 1.36 -14.19 2.82
CA ALA A 154 1.26 -13.94 4.25
C ALA A 154 2.23 -12.84 4.71
N ILE A 155 3.47 -12.86 4.21
CA ILE A 155 4.52 -11.87 4.55
C ILE A 155 4.02 -10.45 4.26
N GLY A 156 3.47 -10.25 3.06
CA GLY A 156 2.96 -8.95 2.65
C GLY A 156 1.74 -8.52 3.48
N ALA A 157 0.85 -9.45 3.81
CA ALA A 157 -0.39 -9.14 4.52
C ALA A 157 -0.22 -8.88 6.03
N THR A 158 0.97 -9.10 6.60
CA THR A 158 1.17 -9.11 8.06
C THR A 158 2.42 -8.37 8.53
N TRP A 159 3.16 -7.70 7.65
CA TRP A 159 4.30 -6.89 8.07
C TRP A 159 3.91 -5.47 8.52
N ALA A 160 2.71 -5.01 8.18
CA ALA A 160 2.18 -3.68 8.51
C ALA A 160 0.67 -3.64 8.24
N ILE A 161 0.03 -2.49 8.54
CA ILE A 161 -1.34 -2.16 8.10
C ILE A 161 -1.34 -1.60 6.66
N ASP A 162 -0.34 -1.96 5.85
CA ASP A 162 -0.26 -1.77 4.40
C ASP A 162 -0.84 -0.47 3.84
N ARG A 163 -0.54 0.65 4.49
CA ARG A 163 -0.95 1.97 4.00
C ARG A 163 -0.12 2.42 2.82
N GLU A 164 -0.45 3.58 2.29
CA GLU A 164 0.00 4.12 1.01
C GLU A 164 1.52 4.06 0.83
N SER A 165 2.27 4.39 1.89
CA SER A 165 3.73 4.31 1.94
C SER A 165 4.26 2.88 1.78
N TYR A 166 3.62 1.90 2.44
CA TYR A 166 3.94 0.49 2.31
C TYR A 166 3.61 -0.08 0.93
N LEU A 167 2.47 0.33 0.36
CA LEU A 167 2.08 -0.07 -0.98
C LEU A 167 3.08 0.44 -2.02
N ALA A 168 3.48 1.71 -1.92
CA ALA A 168 4.50 2.31 -2.78
C ALA A 168 5.86 1.61 -2.63
N TYR A 169 6.28 1.35 -1.38
CA TYR A 169 7.51 0.60 -1.12
C TYR A 169 7.44 -0.81 -1.71
N ALA A 170 6.36 -1.55 -1.48
CA ALA A 170 6.20 -2.91 -1.97
C ALA A 170 6.17 -2.97 -3.49
N LEU A 171 5.53 -1.99 -4.13
CA LEU A 171 5.51 -1.84 -5.58
C LEU A 171 6.94 -1.69 -6.13
N GLN A 172 7.77 -0.83 -5.54
CA GLN A 172 9.13 -0.59 -6.01
C GLN A 172 10.10 -1.72 -5.66
N ARG A 173 9.95 -2.31 -4.47
CA ARG A 173 10.87 -3.33 -3.94
C ARG A 173 10.60 -4.71 -4.52
N PHE A 174 9.33 -5.08 -4.66
CA PHE A 174 8.93 -6.44 -5.05
C PHE A 174 8.25 -6.50 -6.42
N GLY A 175 7.70 -5.40 -6.90
CA GLY A 175 6.93 -5.36 -8.13
C GLY A 175 5.53 -5.98 -7.98
N VAL A 176 4.65 -5.56 -8.87
CA VAL A 176 3.24 -5.99 -8.98
C VAL A 176 3.01 -7.51 -9.05
N LYS A 177 4.02 -8.26 -9.54
CA LYS A 177 3.93 -9.72 -9.72
C LYS A 177 4.23 -10.50 -8.45
N SER A 178 4.91 -9.90 -7.48
CA SER A 178 5.36 -10.61 -6.28
C SER A 178 4.18 -11.03 -5.39
N PRO A 179 4.19 -12.27 -4.84
CA PRO A 179 3.23 -12.66 -3.81
C PRO A 179 3.22 -11.71 -2.61
N VAL A 180 4.37 -11.15 -2.24
CA VAL A 180 4.48 -10.18 -1.13
C VAL A 180 3.68 -8.92 -1.46
N TYR A 181 3.89 -8.34 -2.65
CA TYR A 181 3.12 -7.18 -3.09
C TYR A 181 1.62 -7.46 -3.13
N ARG A 182 1.21 -8.64 -3.61
CA ARG A 182 -0.21 -9.03 -3.63
C ARG A 182 -0.79 -9.05 -2.22
N GLY A 183 -0.06 -9.58 -1.23
CA GLY A 183 -0.45 -9.49 0.18
C GLY A 183 -0.71 -8.05 0.63
N VAL A 184 0.28 -7.18 0.40
CA VAL A 184 0.21 -5.74 0.73
C VAL A 184 -0.99 -5.07 0.08
N PHE A 185 -1.14 -5.23 -1.24
CA PHE A 185 -2.24 -4.65 -2.00
C PHE A 185 -3.61 -5.11 -1.49
N SER A 186 -3.72 -6.37 -1.06
CA SER A 186 -4.97 -6.92 -0.56
C SER A 186 -5.40 -6.31 0.75
N VAL A 187 -4.48 -6.22 1.71
CA VAL A 187 -4.74 -5.62 3.02
C VAL A 187 -4.99 -4.13 2.87
N TRP A 188 -4.23 -3.44 2.02
CA TRP A 188 -4.47 -2.03 1.69
C TRP A 188 -5.90 -1.80 1.15
N LEU A 189 -6.32 -2.63 0.19
CA LEU A 189 -7.64 -2.52 -0.44
C LEU A 189 -8.76 -2.84 0.55
N LEU A 190 -8.64 -3.97 1.27
CA LEU A 190 -9.61 -4.37 2.31
C LEU A 190 -9.71 -3.32 3.41
N GLY A 191 -8.58 -2.76 3.84
CA GLY A 191 -8.52 -1.70 4.83
C GLY A 191 -9.16 -0.41 4.34
N SER A 192 -8.96 -0.04 3.08
CA SER A 192 -9.57 1.17 2.52
C SER A 192 -11.08 1.04 2.32
N VAL A 193 -11.60 -0.16 2.03
CA VAL A 193 -13.03 -0.42 1.85
C VAL A 193 -13.75 -0.61 3.20
N PHE A 194 -13.22 -1.49 4.06
CA PHE A 194 -13.91 -1.97 5.26
C PHE A 194 -13.24 -1.57 6.57
N GLY A 195 -12.00 -1.11 6.52
CA GLY A 195 -11.18 -0.85 7.71
C GLY A 195 -11.80 0.19 8.65
N ALA A 196 -12.38 1.27 8.12
CA ALA A 196 -13.02 2.29 8.95
C ALA A 196 -14.16 1.72 9.80
N VAL A 197 -15.02 0.89 9.19
CA VAL A 197 -16.12 0.21 9.88
C VAL A 197 -15.57 -0.75 10.93
N PHE A 198 -14.60 -1.56 10.53
CA PHE A 198 -14.03 -2.58 11.38
C PHE A 198 -13.37 -1.98 12.63
N ILE A 199 -12.53 -0.97 12.45
CA ILE A 199 -11.84 -0.27 13.54
C ILE A 199 -12.83 0.51 14.39
N SER A 200 -13.86 1.11 13.80
CA SER A 200 -14.92 1.78 14.56
C SER A 200 -15.65 0.81 15.49
N LEU A 201 -16.05 -0.36 14.99
CA LEU A 201 -16.67 -1.42 15.80
C LEU A 201 -15.73 -1.95 16.89
N LEU A 202 -14.47 -2.21 16.54
CA LEU A 202 -13.48 -2.73 17.48
C LEU A 202 -13.15 -1.70 18.57
N ALA A 203 -12.98 -0.43 18.21
CA ALA A 203 -12.73 0.65 19.16
C ALA A 203 -13.95 0.88 20.06
N GLY A 204 -15.16 0.82 19.51
CA GLY A 204 -16.40 0.88 20.28
C GLY A 204 -16.51 -0.28 21.27
N LEU A 205 -16.18 -1.51 20.85
CA LEU A 205 -16.17 -2.68 21.72
C LEU A 205 -15.16 -2.52 22.85
N LEU A 206 -13.89 -2.25 22.54
CA LEU A 206 -12.83 -2.12 23.54
C LEU A 206 -13.07 -0.93 24.50
N GLY A 207 -13.56 0.18 23.97
CA GLY A 207 -13.94 1.35 24.76
C GLY A 207 -15.10 1.05 25.70
N GLY A 208 -16.10 0.28 25.26
CA GLY A 208 -17.24 -0.12 26.08
C GLY A 208 -16.92 -1.16 27.15
N MET A 209 -15.85 -1.96 26.98
CA MET A 209 -15.39 -2.92 28.00
C MET A 209 -14.75 -2.23 29.21
N GLY A 210 -14.30 -0.97 29.09
CA GLY A 210 -13.67 -0.23 30.18
C GLY A 210 -12.32 -0.78 30.65
N ILE A 211 -11.68 -1.66 29.87
CA ILE A 211 -10.39 -2.28 30.21
C ILE A 211 -9.21 -1.34 29.92
N PHE A 212 -9.32 -0.54 28.86
CA PHE A 212 -8.28 0.40 28.43
C PHE A 212 -8.67 1.84 28.76
N ASP A 213 -7.68 2.66 29.11
CA ASP A 213 -7.84 4.11 29.18
C ASP A 213 -8.18 4.66 27.77
N PRO A 214 -9.13 5.60 27.64
CA PRO A 214 -9.50 6.17 26.35
C PRO A 214 -8.33 6.76 25.58
N ARG A 215 -7.33 7.31 26.28
CA ARG A 215 -6.10 7.87 25.69
C ARG A 215 -5.21 6.77 25.12
N ALA A 216 -5.13 5.61 25.77
CA ALA A 216 -4.40 4.45 25.25
C ALA A 216 -5.07 3.91 23.97
N LEU A 217 -6.41 3.82 23.96
CA LEU A 217 -7.16 3.47 22.76
C LEU A 217 -6.96 4.50 21.66
N ALA A 218 -7.00 5.80 21.98
CA ALA A 218 -6.74 6.86 21.02
C ALA A 218 -5.35 6.74 20.37
N LEU A 219 -4.32 6.44 21.16
CA LEU A 219 -2.98 6.18 20.63
C LEU A 219 -2.94 4.94 19.73
N GLY A 220 -3.64 3.86 20.09
CA GLY A 220 -3.75 2.67 19.25
C GLY A 220 -4.49 2.89 17.92
N LEU A 221 -5.29 3.96 17.79
CA LEU A 221 -5.95 4.34 16.53
C LEU A 221 -4.99 4.96 15.50
N GLY A 222 -3.70 5.10 15.84
CA GLY A 222 -2.64 5.53 14.94
C GLY A 222 -2.29 4.54 13.84
N LEU A 223 -3.27 3.99 13.12
CA LEU A 223 -3.10 2.86 12.19
C LEU A 223 -2.40 3.24 10.86
N GLY A 224 -1.97 4.49 10.72
CA GLY A 224 -1.45 5.06 9.47
C GLY A 224 -2.54 5.43 8.46
N SER A 225 -3.83 5.23 8.77
CA SER A 225 -4.97 5.53 7.91
C SER A 225 -5.88 6.58 8.53
N GLY A 226 -6.06 7.71 7.84
CA GLY A 226 -6.99 8.75 8.27
C GLY A 226 -8.43 8.27 8.40
N SER A 227 -8.92 7.43 7.47
CA SER A 227 -10.30 6.91 7.54
C SER A 227 -10.52 5.93 8.68
N MET A 228 -9.57 5.03 8.94
CA MET A 228 -9.66 4.11 10.09
C MET A 228 -9.55 4.84 11.42
N MET A 229 -8.60 5.78 11.52
CA MET A 229 -8.42 6.63 12.69
C MET A 229 -9.71 7.40 13.00
N LEU A 230 -10.28 8.10 12.01
CA LEU A 230 -11.53 8.85 12.19
C LEU A 230 -12.70 7.93 12.55
N GLY A 231 -12.78 6.72 11.99
CA GLY A 231 -13.80 5.74 12.35
C GLY A 231 -13.71 5.30 13.81
N GLY A 232 -12.50 5.02 14.31
CA GLY A 232 -12.26 4.69 15.71
C GLY A 232 -12.50 5.87 16.65
N VAL A 233 -12.02 7.06 16.29
CA VAL A 233 -12.20 8.29 17.08
C VAL A 233 -13.69 8.61 17.22
N ALA A 234 -14.47 8.43 16.14
CA ALA A 234 -15.92 8.64 16.18
C ALA A 234 -16.59 7.69 17.17
N ALA A 235 -16.23 6.41 17.17
CA ALA A 235 -16.78 5.44 18.11
C ALA A 235 -16.40 5.77 19.57
N LEU A 236 -15.13 6.09 19.84
CA LEU A 236 -14.69 6.43 21.18
C LEU A 236 -15.28 7.75 21.68
N SER A 237 -15.49 8.74 20.80
CA SER A 237 -16.07 10.04 21.17
C SER A 237 -17.55 9.92 21.58
N ILE A 238 -18.26 8.92 21.08
CA ILE A 238 -19.63 8.62 21.53
C ILE A 238 -19.62 8.07 22.96
N ILE A 239 -18.63 7.23 23.28
CA ILE A 239 -18.50 6.60 24.61
C ILE A 239 -17.94 7.59 25.64
N TYR A 240 -16.98 8.41 25.23
CA TYR A 240 -16.23 9.36 26.08
C TYR A 240 -16.38 10.80 25.58
N PRO A 241 -17.59 11.39 25.61
CA PRO A 241 -17.85 12.70 25.01
C PRO A 241 -17.00 13.84 25.62
N GLY A 242 -16.72 13.77 26.92
CA GLY A 242 -15.87 14.76 27.60
C GLY A 242 -14.39 14.75 27.19
N GLN A 243 -13.91 13.65 26.60
CA GLN A 243 -12.51 13.47 26.17
C GLN A 243 -12.35 13.47 24.64
N ALA A 244 -13.42 13.73 23.88
CA ALA A 244 -13.41 13.67 22.42
C ALA A 244 -12.31 14.54 21.76
N PRO A 245 -12.05 15.79 22.20
CA PRO A 245 -10.96 16.59 21.64
C PRO A 245 -9.58 15.98 21.88
N GLU A 246 -9.36 15.41 23.07
CA GLU A 246 -8.09 14.76 23.43
C GLU A 246 -7.89 13.46 22.66
N ILE A 247 -8.93 12.63 22.54
CA ILE A 247 -8.93 11.40 21.74
C ILE A 247 -8.56 11.70 20.28
N MET A 248 -9.19 12.72 19.68
CA MET A 248 -8.87 13.13 18.31
C MET A 248 -7.42 13.60 18.19
N ALA A 249 -6.94 14.42 19.13
CA ALA A 249 -5.57 14.94 19.12
C ALA A 249 -4.53 13.81 19.23
N LEU A 250 -4.70 12.91 20.19
CA LEU A 250 -3.80 11.76 20.41
C LEU A 250 -3.80 10.82 19.21
N ALA A 251 -4.98 10.49 18.67
CA ALA A 251 -5.09 9.64 17.50
C ALA A 251 -4.44 10.27 16.26
N ALA A 252 -4.64 11.58 16.05
CA ALA A 252 -4.03 12.30 14.93
C ALA A 252 -2.50 12.32 15.02
N VAL A 253 -1.95 12.57 16.22
CA VAL A 253 -0.51 12.54 16.44
C VAL A 253 0.04 11.12 16.30
N SER A 254 -0.63 10.11 16.84
CA SER A 254 -0.21 8.72 16.69
C SER A 254 -0.21 8.28 15.23
N ASN A 255 -1.27 8.61 14.48
CA ASN A 255 -1.38 8.30 13.05
C ASN A 255 -0.30 9.00 12.21
N LEU A 256 0.11 10.19 12.63
CA LEU A 256 1.25 10.90 12.04
C LEU A 256 2.56 10.14 12.30
N VAL A 257 2.80 9.71 13.53
CA VAL A 257 3.99 8.94 13.93
C VAL A 257 4.09 7.65 13.12
N THR A 258 2.99 6.92 12.96
CA THR A 258 2.94 5.68 12.18
C THR A 258 3.23 5.91 10.70
N ASN A 259 2.74 7.01 10.12
CA ASN A 259 3.05 7.37 8.73
C ASN A 259 4.51 7.77 8.51
N LEU A 260 5.22 8.18 9.57
CA LEU A 260 6.63 8.53 9.51
C LEU A 260 7.52 7.40 10.07
N VAL A 261 7.61 7.32 11.39
CA VAL A 261 8.45 6.37 12.12
C VAL A 261 8.01 4.95 11.81
N GLY A 262 6.70 4.71 11.84
CA GLY A 262 6.15 3.40 11.56
C GLY A 262 6.50 2.90 10.18
N PHE A 263 6.41 3.73 9.13
CA PHE A 263 6.84 3.34 7.79
C PHE A 263 8.30 2.87 7.72
N TYR A 264 9.24 3.60 8.33
CA TYR A 264 10.66 3.18 8.36
C TYR A 264 10.85 1.93 9.19
N ALA A 265 10.22 1.84 10.36
CA ALA A 265 10.28 0.66 11.21
C ALA A 265 9.68 -0.56 10.49
N GLY A 266 8.60 -0.37 9.74
CA GLY A 266 7.99 -1.42 8.93
C GLY A 266 8.91 -1.89 7.80
N ALA A 267 9.50 -0.96 7.06
CA ALA A 267 10.42 -1.26 5.96
C ALA A 267 11.72 -1.93 6.41
N PHE A 268 12.33 -1.46 7.50
CA PHE A 268 13.69 -1.85 7.92
C PHE A 268 13.74 -2.81 9.12
N LEU A 269 12.66 -2.95 9.89
CA LEU A 269 12.58 -3.87 11.03
C LEU A 269 11.48 -4.92 10.87
N SER A 270 10.26 -4.51 10.54
CA SER A 270 9.12 -5.43 10.41
C SER A 270 9.26 -6.38 9.20
N LEU A 271 9.70 -5.87 8.04
CA LEU A 271 9.91 -6.70 6.85
C LEU A 271 10.95 -7.79 7.08
N PRO A 272 12.19 -7.47 7.53
CA PRO A 272 13.20 -8.51 7.68
C PRO A 272 12.80 -9.50 8.78
N MET A 273 12.11 -9.04 9.82
CA MET A 273 11.56 -9.90 10.86
C MET A 273 10.49 -10.85 10.30
N SER A 274 9.54 -10.33 9.52
CA SER A 274 8.49 -11.13 8.86
C SER A 274 9.07 -12.18 7.93
N LEU A 275 10.12 -11.84 7.16
CA LEU A 275 10.82 -12.79 6.29
C LEU A 275 11.47 -13.94 7.05
N ARG A 276 12.08 -13.65 8.22
CA ARG A 276 12.71 -14.66 9.08
C ARG A 276 11.66 -15.54 9.77
N LEU A 277 10.67 -14.91 10.39
CA LEU A 277 9.60 -15.61 11.11
C LEU A 277 8.73 -16.43 10.17
N TYR A 278 8.50 -15.96 8.95
CA TYR A 278 7.81 -16.75 7.93
C TYR A 278 8.52 -18.09 7.70
N LYS A 279 9.86 -18.10 7.54
CA LYS A 279 10.61 -19.35 7.38
C LYS A 279 10.49 -20.26 8.60
N PHE A 280 10.50 -19.69 9.80
CA PHE A 280 10.31 -20.43 11.04
C PHE A 280 8.92 -21.10 11.09
N TRP A 281 7.85 -20.32 10.89
CA TRP A 281 6.48 -20.81 10.91
C TRP A 281 6.17 -21.77 9.77
N SER A 282 6.72 -21.55 8.58
CA SER A 282 6.54 -22.46 7.44
C SER A 282 7.17 -23.82 7.70
N ARG A 283 8.32 -23.88 8.37
CA ARG A 283 8.92 -25.15 8.81
C ARG A 283 8.07 -25.81 9.89
N LEU A 284 7.64 -25.05 10.90
CA LEU A 284 6.85 -25.57 12.01
C LEU A 284 5.49 -26.13 11.55
N PHE A 285 4.80 -25.41 10.67
CA PHE A 285 3.51 -25.82 10.11
C PHE A 285 3.62 -26.70 8.86
N ARG A 286 4.86 -27.05 8.45
CA ARG A 286 5.17 -27.86 7.27
C ARG A 286 4.46 -27.34 6.02
N ARG A 287 4.77 -26.09 5.66
CA ARG A 287 4.23 -25.39 4.49
C ARG A 287 5.35 -25.01 3.53
N ASP A 288 5.09 -25.13 2.22
CA ASP A 288 5.94 -24.56 1.18
C ASP A 288 5.65 -23.07 0.94
N ASP A 289 6.40 -22.46 0.01
CA ASP A 289 6.26 -21.04 -0.34
C ASP A 289 4.94 -20.68 -1.04
N GLU A 290 4.26 -21.68 -1.59
CA GLU A 290 2.92 -21.57 -2.18
C GLU A 290 1.80 -21.80 -1.14
N GLY A 291 2.16 -22.20 0.08
CA GLY A 291 1.24 -22.48 1.17
C GLY A 291 0.63 -23.88 1.16
N ASN A 292 1.14 -24.82 0.36
CA ASN A 292 0.74 -26.23 0.39
C ASN A 292 1.31 -26.93 1.63
N ARG A 293 0.62 -27.96 2.13
CA ARG A 293 1.14 -28.79 3.23
C ARG A 293 2.18 -29.77 2.70
N LEU A 294 3.25 -29.94 3.46
CA LEU A 294 4.32 -30.89 3.20
C LEU A 294 4.13 -32.13 4.08
N ASP A 295 4.46 -33.31 3.54
CA ASP A 295 4.50 -34.56 4.29
C ASP A 295 5.74 -34.61 5.22
N ARG A 296 5.99 -35.78 5.82
CA ARG A 296 7.18 -35.98 6.68
C ARG A 296 8.49 -35.90 5.90
N ASP A 297 8.46 -36.20 4.61
CA ASP A 297 9.63 -36.28 3.73
C ASP A 297 9.87 -34.96 2.99
N GLY A 298 9.02 -33.96 3.20
CA GLY A 298 9.13 -32.62 2.61
C GLY A 298 8.48 -32.50 1.23
N ASN A 299 7.75 -33.53 0.77
CA ASN A 299 7.02 -33.47 -0.49
C ASN A 299 5.65 -32.80 -0.26
N ALA A 300 5.20 -32.03 -1.25
CA ALA A 300 3.85 -31.49 -1.21
C ALA A 300 2.86 -32.65 -1.12
N VAL A 301 2.03 -32.65 -0.07
CA VAL A 301 0.95 -33.63 0.08
C VAL A 301 0.01 -33.40 -1.09
N ALA A 302 0.18 -34.18 -2.16
CA ALA A 302 -0.69 -34.14 -3.32
C ALA A 302 -2.12 -34.19 -2.79
N ALA A 303 -2.91 -33.17 -3.11
CA ALA A 303 -4.26 -32.99 -2.59
C ALA A 303 -5.14 -34.16 -3.06
N LYS A 304 -5.08 -35.30 -2.36
CA LYS A 304 -5.70 -36.57 -2.73
C LYS A 304 -7.24 -36.54 -2.67
N LEU A 305 -7.86 -35.39 -2.44
CA LEU A 305 -9.31 -35.23 -2.30
C LEU A 305 -9.81 -33.88 -2.88
N ARG A 306 -9.53 -33.63 -4.16
CA ARG A 306 -10.37 -32.72 -4.95
C ARG A 306 -10.84 -33.45 -6.20
N ARG A 307 -12.15 -33.74 -6.27
CA ARG A 307 -12.86 -34.10 -7.50
C ARG A 307 -12.37 -33.20 -8.65
N PRO A 308 -12.30 -33.68 -9.89
CA PRO A 308 -11.97 -32.84 -11.04
C PRO A 308 -13.13 -31.89 -11.31
N GLN A 309 -13.29 -30.87 -10.47
CA GLN A 309 -13.89 -29.64 -10.93
C GLN A 309 -12.92 -29.09 -11.96
N ASN A 310 -13.46 -28.80 -13.12
CA ASN A 310 -12.88 -28.11 -14.25
C ASN A 310 -12.40 -26.70 -13.82
N ARG A 311 -11.48 -26.63 -12.86
CA ARG A 311 -10.63 -25.47 -12.65
C ARG A 311 -9.78 -25.48 -13.90
N SER A 312 -10.11 -24.58 -14.82
CA SER A 312 -9.10 -24.05 -15.71
C SER A 312 -7.81 -23.96 -14.91
N LYS A 313 -6.75 -24.63 -15.37
CA LYS A 313 -5.40 -24.33 -14.93
C LYS A 313 -5.22 -22.84 -15.22
N VAL A 314 -5.61 -21.99 -14.29
CA VAL A 314 -5.20 -20.59 -14.28
C VAL A 314 -3.76 -20.69 -13.84
N ASP A 315 -2.93 -20.96 -14.82
CA ASP A 315 -1.50 -20.90 -14.70
C ASP A 315 -1.19 -19.48 -14.22
N VAL A 316 -0.81 -19.36 -12.95
CA VAL A 316 -0.49 -18.09 -12.30
C VAL A 316 0.80 -17.49 -12.93
N SER A 317 1.50 -18.28 -13.75
CA SER A 317 2.60 -17.88 -14.64
C SER A 317 2.13 -17.33 -15.98
N ALA A 318 0.92 -17.68 -16.45
CA ALA A 318 0.34 -17.18 -17.70
C ALA A 318 -0.32 -15.79 -17.50
N VAL A 319 0.35 -14.91 -16.77
CA VAL A 319 -0.01 -13.50 -16.70
C VAL A 319 0.23 -12.92 -18.09
N LEU A 320 -0.81 -12.35 -18.71
CA LEU A 320 -0.68 -11.56 -19.92
C LEU A 320 0.45 -10.54 -19.72
N GLN A 321 1.59 -10.77 -20.38
CA GLN A 321 2.74 -9.91 -20.24
C GLN A 321 2.52 -8.67 -21.08
N ASP A 322 2.29 -7.55 -20.41
CA ASP A 322 2.23 -6.26 -21.09
C ASP A 322 3.61 -5.94 -21.67
N PRO A 323 3.66 -5.30 -22.85
CA PRO A 323 4.93 -4.87 -23.43
C PRO A 323 5.58 -3.82 -22.54
N GLU A 324 6.91 -3.80 -22.50
CA GLU A 324 7.65 -2.81 -21.72
C GLU A 324 7.84 -1.53 -22.52
N VAL A 325 7.77 -0.39 -21.82
CA VAL A 325 8.00 0.93 -22.43
C VAL A 325 9.51 1.15 -22.55
N ARG A 326 9.97 1.58 -23.73
CA ARG A 326 11.36 2.02 -23.92
C ARG A 326 11.61 3.27 -23.07
N THR A 327 12.42 3.15 -22.03
CA THR A 327 12.76 4.24 -21.11
C THR A 327 13.84 5.14 -21.70
N LYS A 328 13.43 6.22 -22.37
CA LYS A 328 14.31 7.35 -22.73
C LYS A 328 14.19 8.46 -21.68
N PRO A 329 15.14 9.41 -21.58
CA PRO A 329 14.99 10.58 -20.70
C PRO A 329 13.69 11.35 -20.94
N SER A 330 13.23 11.44 -22.20
CA SER A 330 11.95 12.06 -22.55
C SER A 330 10.73 11.35 -21.94
N THR A 331 10.78 10.01 -21.81
CA THR A 331 9.72 9.22 -21.16
C THR A 331 9.55 9.64 -19.71
N TRP A 332 10.66 9.84 -18.99
CA TRP A 332 10.64 10.31 -17.61
C TRP A 332 10.14 11.74 -17.52
N ILE A 333 10.64 12.65 -18.37
CA ILE A 333 10.17 14.05 -18.40
C ILE A 333 8.65 14.11 -18.60
N ILE A 334 8.11 13.35 -19.55
CA ILE A 334 6.65 13.29 -19.78
C ILE A 334 5.92 12.79 -18.53
N ALA A 335 6.41 11.73 -17.89
CA ALA A 335 5.77 11.19 -16.69
C ALA A 335 5.79 12.16 -15.50
N PHE A 336 6.90 12.90 -15.31
CA PHE A 336 7.01 13.95 -14.28
C PHE A 336 6.09 15.13 -14.57
N VAL A 337 6.13 15.67 -15.78
CA VAL A 337 5.27 16.79 -16.18
C VAL A 337 3.79 16.39 -16.06
N ALA A 338 3.43 15.19 -16.51
CA ALA A 338 2.08 14.66 -16.38
C ALA A 338 1.66 14.51 -14.91
N SER A 339 2.53 13.99 -14.05
CA SER A 339 2.25 13.84 -12.61
C SER A 339 2.05 15.20 -11.94
N ILE A 340 2.94 16.17 -12.20
CA ILE A 340 2.83 17.54 -11.67
C ILE A 340 1.54 18.21 -12.15
N ALA A 341 1.28 18.19 -13.46
CA ALA A 341 0.08 18.80 -14.03
C ALA A 341 -1.20 18.17 -13.46
N THR A 342 -1.23 16.85 -13.35
CA THR A 342 -2.35 16.12 -12.74
C THR A 342 -2.49 16.47 -11.26
N GLY A 343 -1.39 16.53 -10.51
CA GLY A 343 -1.40 16.92 -9.09
C GLY A 343 -1.95 18.32 -8.86
N VAL A 344 -1.57 19.29 -9.70
CA VAL A 344 -2.11 20.67 -9.65
C VAL A 344 -3.61 20.67 -9.92
N VAL A 345 -4.05 20.01 -10.99
CA VAL A 345 -5.47 19.97 -11.38
C VAL A 345 -6.31 19.32 -10.29
N LEU A 346 -5.87 18.18 -9.74
CA LEU A 346 -6.62 17.45 -8.74
C LEU A 346 -6.62 18.16 -7.38
N ASN A 347 -5.51 18.78 -6.98
CA ASN A 347 -5.48 19.61 -5.78
C ASN A 347 -6.46 20.77 -5.92
N ALA A 348 -6.40 21.52 -7.03
CA ALA A 348 -7.29 22.66 -7.26
C ALA A 348 -8.77 22.25 -7.26
N LEU A 349 -9.09 21.09 -7.85
CA LEU A 349 -10.45 20.57 -7.85
C LEU A 349 -10.91 20.14 -6.46
N GLY A 350 -10.05 19.49 -5.68
CA GLY A 350 -10.38 18.97 -4.36
C GLY A 350 -10.45 20.04 -3.27
N THR A 351 -9.53 21.00 -3.28
CA THR A 351 -9.52 22.13 -2.33
C THR A 351 -10.46 23.26 -2.77
N LYS A 352 -10.95 23.23 -4.02
CA LYS A 352 -11.76 24.29 -4.66
C LYS A 352 -11.05 25.65 -4.69
N SER A 353 -9.72 25.64 -4.62
CA SER A 353 -8.88 26.83 -4.61
C SER A 353 -7.68 26.60 -5.52
N ILE A 354 -7.30 27.62 -6.28
CA ILE A 354 -6.06 27.61 -7.04
C ILE A 354 -5.26 28.86 -6.70
N SER A 355 -4.12 28.67 -6.06
CA SER A 355 -3.13 29.71 -5.83
C SER A 355 -1.84 29.40 -6.57
N VAL A 356 -1.07 30.45 -6.87
CA VAL A 356 0.29 30.29 -7.43
C VAL A 356 1.16 29.47 -6.48
N ASN A 357 0.95 29.61 -5.17
CA ASN A 357 1.64 28.83 -4.15
C ASN A 357 1.37 27.34 -4.29
N ASP A 358 0.14 26.92 -4.59
CA ASP A 358 -0.20 25.50 -4.78
C ASP A 358 0.54 24.91 -5.98
N VAL A 359 0.63 25.68 -7.08
CA VAL A 359 1.38 25.26 -8.27
C VAL A 359 2.87 25.10 -7.95
N ILE A 360 3.45 26.09 -7.26
CA ILE A 360 4.85 26.02 -6.80
C ILE A 360 5.05 24.83 -5.86
N GLY A 361 4.12 24.61 -4.93
CA GLY A 361 4.14 23.49 -4.00
C GLY A 361 4.19 22.14 -4.72
N VAL A 362 3.30 21.91 -5.69
CA VAL A 362 3.30 20.65 -6.46
C VAL A 362 4.58 20.50 -7.30
N VAL A 363 5.15 21.60 -7.83
CA VAL A 363 6.46 21.57 -8.49
C VAL A 363 7.56 21.17 -7.51
N ILE A 364 7.57 21.70 -6.28
CA ILE A 364 8.51 21.30 -5.22
C ILE A 364 8.39 19.80 -4.94
N LEU A 365 7.17 19.25 -4.84
CA LEU A 365 6.95 17.82 -4.68
C LEU A 365 7.55 17.01 -5.85
N GLY A 366 7.39 17.50 -7.08
CA GLY A 366 7.99 16.92 -8.27
C GLY A 366 9.52 16.93 -8.24
N LEU A 367 10.13 18.03 -7.78
CA LEU A 367 11.59 18.15 -7.62
C LEU A 367 12.14 17.20 -6.55
N LEU A 368 11.47 17.12 -5.39
CA LEU A 368 11.82 16.17 -4.32
C LEU A 368 11.70 14.73 -4.82
N THR A 369 10.68 14.44 -5.62
CA THR A 369 10.49 13.13 -6.26
C THR A 369 11.66 12.82 -7.21
N ALA A 370 12.05 13.76 -8.06
CA ALA A 370 13.19 13.59 -8.97
C ALA A 370 14.49 13.34 -8.20
N LEU A 371 14.74 14.11 -7.14
CA LEU A 371 15.89 13.92 -6.26
C LEU A 371 15.88 12.53 -5.61
N ALA A 372 14.73 12.07 -5.13
CA ALA A 372 14.58 10.73 -4.54
C ALA A 372 14.90 9.61 -5.54
N PHE A 373 14.50 9.73 -6.80
CA PHE A 373 14.88 8.79 -7.86
C PHE A 373 16.39 8.80 -8.14
N VAL A 374 17.01 9.99 -8.14
CA VAL A 374 18.46 10.13 -8.30
C VAL A 374 19.20 9.46 -7.13
N LEU A 375 18.78 9.69 -5.89
CA LEU A 375 19.39 9.05 -4.71
C LEU A 375 19.19 7.53 -4.70
N ALA A 376 18.01 7.05 -5.09
CA ALA A 376 17.75 5.62 -5.22
C ALA A 376 18.67 4.93 -6.24
N LYS A 377 19.16 5.66 -7.25
CA LYS A 377 20.18 5.14 -8.18
C LYS A 377 21.55 4.99 -7.53
N TYR A 378 21.92 5.89 -6.62
CA TYR A 378 23.20 5.82 -5.88
C TYR A 378 23.16 4.81 -4.74
N VAL A 379 21.99 4.58 -4.13
CA VAL A 379 21.79 3.58 -3.07
C VAL A 379 20.66 2.62 -3.48
N PRO A 380 20.92 1.63 -4.37
CA PRO A 380 19.90 0.74 -4.92
C PRO A 380 19.17 -0.12 -3.87
N ALA A 381 19.75 -0.26 -2.68
CA ALA A 381 19.12 -0.97 -1.57
C ALA A 381 17.88 -0.23 -1.02
N VAL A 382 17.79 1.08 -1.21
CA VAL A 382 16.75 1.95 -0.64
C VAL A 382 15.87 2.49 -1.78
N PRO A 383 14.59 2.08 -1.87
CA PRO A 383 13.67 2.56 -2.90
C PRO A 383 13.42 4.08 -2.84
N SER A 384 13.02 4.69 -3.95
CA SER A 384 12.74 6.13 -3.98
C SER A 384 11.55 6.54 -3.10
N SER A 385 10.64 5.62 -2.79
CA SER A 385 9.57 5.82 -1.81
C SER A 385 10.09 6.14 -0.40
N VAL A 386 11.23 5.56 -0.01
CA VAL A 386 11.88 5.81 1.28
C VAL A 386 12.59 7.16 1.26
N TRP A 387 13.35 7.43 0.20
CA TRP A 387 14.05 8.70 0.04
C TRP A 387 13.10 9.89 0.01
N VAL A 388 12.02 9.81 -0.78
CA VAL A 388 11.13 10.96 -0.98
C VAL A 388 10.42 11.36 0.30
N LEU A 389 9.99 10.38 1.11
CA LEU A 389 9.32 10.65 2.38
C LEU A 389 10.29 11.35 3.34
N ALA A 390 11.53 10.85 3.44
CA ALA A 390 12.57 11.46 4.27
C ALA A 390 12.88 12.90 3.82
N LEU A 391 13.12 13.08 2.51
CA LEU A 391 13.46 14.37 1.94
C LEU A 391 12.34 15.39 2.12
N ALA A 392 11.08 15.02 1.85
CA ALA A 392 9.94 15.90 1.99
C ALA A 392 9.67 16.29 3.45
N THR A 393 9.79 15.32 4.37
CA THR A 393 9.67 15.56 5.81
C THR A 393 10.79 16.45 6.32
N LEU A 394 12.04 16.21 5.92
CA LEU A 394 13.16 17.06 6.32
C LEU A 394 13.05 18.47 5.73
N ALA A 395 12.68 18.60 4.46
CA ALA A 395 12.52 19.89 3.77
C ALA A 395 11.49 20.80 4.45
N THR A 396 10.49 20.23 5.12
CA THR A 396 9.45 20.96 5.86
C THR A 396 9.63 20.88 7.37
N ALA A 397 10.73 20.29 7.85
CA ALA A 397 11.05 20.19 9.27
C ALA A 397 11.47 21.56 9.83
N PRO A 398 10.96 21.98 11.00
CA PRO A 398 11.34 23.24 11.65
C PRO A 398 12.85 23.40 11.93
N ILE A 399 13.60 22.31 11.85
CA ILE A 399 15.05 22.26 12.07
C ILE A 399 15.83 22.93 10.91
N LEU A 400 15.27 22.95 9.70
CA LEU A 400 15.94 23.55 8.54
C LEU A 400 15.55 25.03 8.38
N PRO A 401 16.51 25.92 8.07
CA PRO A 401 16.27 27.37 8.01
C PRO A 401 15.33 27.79 6.87
N PHE A 402 15.21 26.98 5.81
CA PHE A 402 14.33 27.23 4.66
C PHE A 402 12.96 26.54 4.77
N SER A 403 12.69 25.84 5.88
CA SER A 403 11.45 25.06 6.04
C SER A 403 10.19 25.93 5.96
N GLY A 404 10.19 27.11 6.58
CA GLY A 404 9.05 28.04 6.53
C GLY A 404 8.65 28.46 5.12
N MET A 405 9.63 28.61 4.21
CA MET A 405 9.38 28.90 2.80
C MET A 405 8.76 27.71 2.07
N ILE A 406 9.25 26.49 2.31
CA ILE A 406 8.68 25.30 1.67
C ILE A 406 7.26 25.04 2.20
N VAL A 407 7.03 25.24 3.49
CA VAL A 407 5.71 25.13 4.12
C VAL A 407 4.74 26.17 3.56
N SER A 408 5.16 27.41 3.33
CA SER A 408 4.27 28.42 2.75
C SER A 408 3.80 28.08 1.33
N PHE A 409 4.57 27.29 0.58
CA PHE A 409 4.15 26.77 -0.73
C PHE A 409 3.35 25.46 -0.66
N THR A 410 3.45 24.70 0.42
CA THR A 410 2.89 23.33 0.51
C THR A 410 1.72 23.19 1.48
N HIS A 411 1.48 24.15 2.38
CA HIS A 411 0.45 24.05 3.44
C HIS A 411 -0.98 23.91 2.93
N ASN A 412 -1.29 24.42 1.74
CA ASN A 412 -2.61 24.32 1.10
C ASN A 412 -2.78 23.04 0.26
N LEU A 413 -1.73 22.21 0.16
CA LEU A 413 -1.80 20.97 -0.58
C LEU A 413 -2.43 19.86 0.26
N ASP A 414 -3.46 19.23 -0.29
CA ASP A 414 -3.97 17.97 0.24
C ASP A 414 -3.23 16.82 -0.45
N ALA A 415 -2.43 16.08 0.32
CA ALA A 415 -1.67 14.94 -0.17
C ALA A 415 -2.56 13.89 -0.85
N LEU A 416 -3.80 13.68 -0.36
CA LEU A 416 -4.72 12.72 -0.96
C LEU A 416 -5.10 13.13 -2.38
N TYR A 417 -5.35 14.43 -2.62
CA TYR A 417 -5.72 14.93 -3.96
C TYR A 417 -4.53 14.95 -4.91
N VAL A 418 -3.37 15.43 -4.45
CA VAL A 418 -2.13 15.44 -5.27
C VAL A 418 -1.75 14.01 -5.69
N GLY A 419 -1.92 13.04 -4.80
CA GLY A 419 -1.57 11.64 -5.05
C GLY A 419 -2.63 10.81 -5.75
N LEU A 420 -3.87 11.29 -5.87
CA LEU A 420 -5.03 10.51 -6.29
C LEU A 420 -4.85 9.86 -7.67
N GLY A 421 -4.13 10.55 -8.58
CA GLY A 421 -3.79 10.03 -9.91
C GLY A 421 -3.08 8.68 -9.86
N SER A 422 -2.17 8.48 -8.90
CA SER A 422 -1.47 7.21 -8.72
C SER A 422 -2.44 6.08 -8.34
N ILE A 423 -3.44 6.38 -7.53
CA ILE A 423 -4.43 5.41 -7.05
C ILE A 423 -5.39 4.98 -8.17
N ALA A 424 -5.80 5.91 -9.02
CA ALA A 424 -6.59 5.58 -10.21
C ALA A 424 -5.78 4.72 -11.21
N LEU A 425 -4.51 5.06 -11.45
CA LEU A 425 -3.62 4.28 -12.33
C LEU A 425 -3.38 2.86 -11.79
N LEU A 426 -3.19 2.74 -10.47
CA LEU A 426 -3.12 1.46 -9.79
C LEU A 426 -4.38 0.63 -10.02
N GLY A 427 -5.56 1.24 -9.81
CA GLY A 427 -6.86 0.62 -10.08
C GLY A 427 -6.97 0.14 -11.53
N MET A 428 -6.58 0.95 -12.51
CA MET A 428 -6.64 0.56 -13.93
C MET A 428 -5.72 -0.63 -14.27
N ASN A 429 -4.59 -0.77 -13.57
CA ASN A 429 -3.68 -1.90 -13.75
C ASN A 429 -4.19 -3.23 -13.15
N VAL A 430 -5.20 -3.19 -12.26
CA VAL A 430 -5.89 -4.38 -11.71
C VAL A 430 -6.36 -5.30 -12.83
N GLY A 431 -6.78 -4.74 -13.98
CA GLY A 431 -7.17 -5.48 -15.19
C GLY A 431 -6.19 -6.55 -15.66
N ARG A 432 -4.87 -6.29 -15.53
CA ARG A 432 -3.83 -7.28 -15.87
C ARG A 432 -3.80 -8.42 -14.85
N ASP A 433 -3.97 -8.07 -13.59
CA ASP A 433 -3.73 -8.96 -12.45
C ASP A 433 -5.05 -9.54 -11.90
N VAL A 434 -6.17 -9.44 -12.64
CA VAL A 434 -7.50 -9.95 -12.24
C VAL A 434 -7.46 -11.41 -11.83
N ASN A 435 -6.69 -12.24 -12.53
CA ASN A 435 -6.58 -13.65 -12.18
C ASN A 435 -5.83 -13.86 -10.86
N ALA A 436 -4.85 -13.00 -10.55
CA ALA A 436 -4.16 -12.97 -9.27
C ALA A 436 -5.00 -12.31 -8.15
N LEU A 437 -5.98 -11.47 -8.50
CA LEU A 437 -6.95 -10.93 -7.55
C LEU A 437 -8.12 -11.88 -7.31
N LYS A 438 -8.52 -12.68 -8.29
CA LYS A 438 -9.48 -13.78 -8.12
C LYS A 438 -8.94 -14.92 -7.27
N SER A 439 -7.62 -15.00 -7.11
CA SER A 439 -7.00 -15.89 -6.13
C SER A 439 -6.95 -15.28 -4.72
N LEU A 440 -7.43 -14.03 -4.52
CA LEU A 440 -7.73 -13.51 -3.19
C LEU A 440 -8.79 -14.39 -2.55
N ASN A 441 -8.31 -15.14 -1.58
CA ASN A 441 -9.09 -16.15 -0.91
C ASN A 441 -9.64 -15.58 0.39
N TRP A 442 -10.70 -16.17 0.94
CA TRP A 442 -11.26 -15.80 2.26
C TRP A 442 -10.19 -15.74 3.36
N ARG A 443 -9.10 -16.49 3.19
CA ARG A 443 -7.90 -16.47 4.05
C ARG A 443 -7.31 -15.06 4.20
N THR A 444 -7.21 -14.31 3.10
CA THR A 444 -6.65 -12.95 3.12
C THR A 444 -7.53 -12.00 3.91
N VAL A 445 -8.86 -12.15 3.82
CA VAL A 445 -9.81 -11.34 4.61
C VAL A 445 -9.64 -11.61 6.10
N ILE A 446 -9.54 -12.89 6.49
CA ILE A 446 -9.31 -13.25 7.90
C ILE A 446 -7.98 -12.68 8.39
N VAL A 447 -6.91 -12.84 7.61
CA VAL A 447 -5.60 -12.32 8.03
C VAL A 447 -5.60 -10.81 8.10
N ALA A 448 -6.24 -10.10 7.16
CA ALA A 448 -6.37 -8.63 7.24
C ALA A 448 -7.10 -8.20 8.52
N ILE A 449 -8.22 -8.86 8.87
CA ILE A 449 -8.95 -8.61 10.12
C ILE A 449 -8.06 -8.83 11.34
N ILE A 450 -7.31 -9.92 11.36
CA ILE A 450 -6.39 -10.22 12.46
C ILE A 450 -5.27 -9.18 12.51
N THR A 451 -4.66 -8.82 11.38
CA THR A 451 -3.63 -7.77 11.26
C THR A 451 -4.14 -6.44 11.83
N PHE A 452 -5.35 -6.01 11.47
CA PHE A 452 -5.94 -4.78 12.00
C PHE A 452 -6.21 -4.88 13.51
N SER A 453 -6.77 -6.01 13.95
CA SER A 453 -7.12 -6.23 15.36
C SER A 453 -5.90 -6.28 16.25
N SER A 454 -4.93 -7.12 15.89
CA SER A 454 -3.72 -7.35 16.68
C SER A 454 -2.88 -6.10 16.73
N SER A 455 -2.78 -5.35 15.64
CA SER A 455 -2.06 -4.09 15.58
C SER A 455 -2.70 -3.04 16.51
N PHE A 456 -4.03 -2.84 16.43
CA PHE A 456 -4.72 -1.89 17.28
C PHE A 456 -4.63 -2.28 18.76
N VAL A 457 -4.97 -3.53 19.09
CA VAL A 457 -5.01 -4.02 20.48
C VAL A 457 -3.61 -4.01 21.10
N ALA A 458 -2.57 -4.45 20.39
CA ALA A 458 -1.22 -4.44 20.92
C ALA A 458 -0.67 -3.02 21.13
N ALA A 459 -0.94 -2.10 20.19
CA ALA A 459 -0.57 -0.69 20.35
C ALA A 459 -1.28 -0.05 21.55
N ALA A 460 -2.59 -0.27 21.70
CA ALA A 460 -3.36 0.20 22.84
C ALA A 460 -2.86 -0.40 24.17
N ALA A 461 -2.52 -1.69 24.20
CA ALA A 461 -2.00 -2.35 25.40
C ALA A 461 -0.63 -1.82 25.84
N LEU A 462 0.28 -1.58 24.89
CA LEU A 462 1.58 -0.99 25.22
C LEU A 462 1.45 0.49 25.61
N ALA A 463 0.57 1.25 24.96
CA ALA A 463 0.25 2.61 25.37
C ALA A 463 -0.33 2.66 26.80
N GLN A 464 -1.26 1.75 27.11
CA GLN A 464 -1.86 1.60 28.44
C GLN A 464 -0.80 1.38 29.51
N PHE A 465 0.15 0.47 29.25
CA PHE A 465 1.25 0.16 30.18
C PHE A 465 2.04 1.43 30.52
N VAL A 466 2.38 2.26 29.54
CA VAL A 466 3.15 3.50 29.78
C VAL A 466 2.31 4.60 30.44
N ILE A 467 1.01 4.66 30.17
CA ILE A 467 0.15 5.67 30.82
C ILE A 467 -0.01 5.42 32.33
N HIS A 468 0.15 4.17 32.78
CA HIS A 468 -0.06 3.76 34.17
C HIS A 468 1.24 3.48 34.95
N VAL A 469 2.39 3.56 34.28
CA VAL A 469 3.74 3.46 34.88
C VAL A 469 4.36 4.85 34.89
#